data_AF-A0A353PA66-F1
#
_entry.id   AF-A0A353PA66-F1
#
_cell.length_a   1.000
_cell.length_b   1.000
_cell.length_c   1.000
_cell.angle_alpha   90.00
_cell.angle_beta   90.00
_cell.angle_gamma   90.00
#
_symmetry.space_group_name_H-M   'P 1'
#
loop_
_entity.id
_entity.type
_entity.pdbx_description
1 polymer ?
#
loop_
_entity_poly.entity_id
_entity_poly.type
_entity_poly.pdbx_seq_one_letter_code
_entity_poly.pdbx_strand_id
1 'polypeptide(L)'
;VPPGSTVKPLLGVADLAAGLPLGSGGVYCAGYVKLPNQERRYRDWKRSGHGRTDLRRAIAESCDVYFYQLALELGIDRIHDVLVAFGFGHATGVDLPGERGGLVPSKAWKQRVRKQPW
;
A
#
# COMPACT_ATOMS: atom_id res chain seq x y z
N VAL A 1 5.92 12.42 -8.15
CA VAL A 1 6.90 11.40 -7.70
C VAL A 1 6.17 10.26 -7.01
N PRO A 2 6.69 9.03 -6.98
CA PRO A 2 6.14 7.97 -6.13
C PRO A 2 6.31 8.36 -4.66
N PRO A 3 5.27 8.23 -3.80
CA PRO A 3 5.35 8.69 -2.41
C PRO A 3 6.18 7.76 -1.50
N GLY A 4 6.52 6.56 -1.96
CA GLY A 4 7.32 5.59 -1.20
C GLY A 4 6.67 5.19 0.12
N SER A 5 7.48 4.98 1.16
CA SER A 5 7.01 4.53 2.48
C SER A 5 6.14 5.52 3.23
N THR A 6 6.02 6.77 2.76
CA THR A 6 5.22 7.81 3.44
C THR A 6 3.72 7.51 3.44
N VAL A 7 3.22 6.65 2.54
CA VAL A 7 1.80 6.24 2.52
C VAL A 7 1.47 5.13 3.52
N LYS A 8 2.47 4.47 4.12
CA LYS A 8 2.28 3.31 5.00
C LYS A 8 1.32 3.59 6.17
N PRO A 9 1.39 4.74 6.88
CA PRO A 9 0.41 5.06 7.91
C PRO A 9 -1.02 5.12 7.39
N LEU A 10 -1.24 5.67 6.19
CA LEU A 10 -2.58 5.77 5.57
C LEU A 10 -3.16 4.39 5.25
N LEU A 11 -2.32 3.48 4.77
CA LEU A 11 -2.73 2.08 4.57
C LEU A 11 -3.00 1.37 5.91
N GLY A 12 -2.26 1.72 6.96
CA GLY A 12 -2.56 1.24 8.32
C GLY A 12 -3.92 1.70 8.84
N VAL A 13 -4.38 2.90 8.48
CA VAL A 13 -5.75 3.34 8.78
C VAL A 13 -6.78 2.47 8.05
N ALA A 14 -6.50 2.08 6.80
CA ALA A 14 -7.35 1.17 6.04
C ALA A 14 -7.47 -0.22 6.69
N ASP A 15 -6.36 -0.75 7.20
CA ASP A 15 -6.28 -2.02 7.95
C ASP A 15 -7.23 -2.01 9.16
N LEU A 16 -7.11 -0.96 9.98
CA LEU A 16 -7.93 -0.79 11.18
C LEU A 16 -9.40 -0.56 10.85
N ALA A 17 -9.72 0.27 9.86
CA ALA A 17 -11.09 0.55 9.45
C ALA A 17 -11.79 -0.68 8.84
N ALA A 18 -11.05 -1.54 8.16
CA ALA A 18 -11.57 -2.76 7.55
C ALA A 18 -11.69 -3.94 8.54
N GLY A 19 -11.15 -3.81 9.76
CA GLY A 19 -11.18 -4.87 10.77
C GLY A 19 -10.47 -6.15 10.33
N LEU A 20 -9.40 -6.02 9.53
CA LEU A 20 -8.73 -7.17 8.95
C LEU A 20 -7.97 -7.99 10.00
N PRO A 21 -7.86 -9.32 9.83
CA PRO A 21 -7.09 -10.18 10.72
C PRO A 21 -5.64 -9.72 10.88
N LEU A 22 -5.02 -9.21 9.81
CA LEU A 22 -3.63 -8.77 9.80
C LEU A 22 -3.33 -7.69 10.85
N GLY A 23 -4.22 -6.69 10.98
CA GLY A 23 -4.11 -5.63 11.98
C GLY A 23 -4.08 -6.11 13.42
N SER A 24 -4.60 -7.31 13.69
CA SER A 24 -4.58 -7.95 15.01
C SER A 24 -3.52 -9.05 15.17
N GLY A 25 -3.17 -9.77 14.08
CA GLY A 25 -2.30 -10.95 14.11
C GLY A 25 -0.83 -10.69 13.75
N GLY A 26 -0.56 -9.60 13.02
CA GLY A 26 0.76 -9.31 12.47
C GLY A 26 1.24 -10.33 11.43
N VAL A 27 2.48 -10.17 10.96
CA VAL A 27 3.12 -11.03 9.96
C VAL A 27 4.49 -11.52 10.43
N TYR A 28 4.98 -12.59 9.82
CA TYR A 28 6.39 -12.96 9.91
C TYR A 28 7.15 -12.47 8.67
N CYS A 29 8.02 -11.48 8.85
CA CYS A 29 8.86 -10.93 7.78
C CYS A 29 10.20 -11.65 7.71
N ALA A 30 10.38 -12.51 6.70
CA ALA A 30 11.64 -13.18 6.36
C ALA A 30 12.51 -12.39 5.34
N GLY A 31 12.20 -11.10 5.11
CA GLY A 31 12.90 -10.23 4.16
C GLY A 31 12.33 -10.24 2.74
N TYR A 32 11.28 -11.03 2.48
CA TYR A 32 10.52 -11.01 1.24
C TYR A 32 9.16 -11.69 1.40
N VAL A 33 8.27 -11.48 0.43
CA VAL A 33 7.04 -12.25 0.23
C VAL A 33 6.98 -12.78 -1.20
N LYS A 34 6.30 -13.91 -1.41
CA LYS A 34 5.90 -14.39 -2.74
C LYS A 34 4.39 -14.26 -2.86
N LEU A 35 3.93 -13.76 -4.00
CA LEU A 35 2.51 -13.75 -4.29
C LEU A 35 2.03 -15.16 -4.63
N PRO A 36 0.75 -15.49 -4.35
CA PRO A 36 0.16 -16.76 -4.78
C PRO A 36 0.40 -16.97 -6.28
N ASN A 37 0.83 -18.17 -6.65
CA ASN A 37 1.09 -18.57 -8.03
C ASN A 37 2.19 -17.76 -8.75
N GLN A 38 3.10 -17.10 -8.02
CA GLN A 38 4.26 -16.42 -8.60
C GLN A 38 5.57 -16.82 -7.92
N GLU A 39 6.61 -17.08 -8.71
CA GLU A 39 7.96 -17.34 -8.20
C GLU A 39 8.71 -16.06 -7.78
N ARG A 40 8.25 -14.91 -8.28
CA ARG A 40 8.87 -13.61 -8.02
C ARG A 40 8.81 -13.28 -6.52
N ARG A 41 9.98 -12.95 -5.96
CA ARG A 41 10.10 -12.42 -4.59
C ARG A 41 9.96 -10.90 -4.59
N TYR A 42 9.00 -10.40 -3.83
CA TYR A 42 8.86 -8.99 -3.48
C TYR A 42 9.66 -8.77 -2.19
N ARG A 43 10.77 -8.04 -2.30
CA ARG A 43 11.76 -7.92 -1.23
C ARG A 43 11.39 -6.81 -0.27
N ASP A 44 11.73 -7.05 0.99
CA ASP A 44 11.83 -6.02 2.02
C ASP A 44 13.16 -5.27 1.89
N TRP A 45 13.20 -4.02 2.33
CA TRP A 45 14.45 -3.26 2.43
C TRP A 45 15.47 -3.95 3.35
N LYS A 46 15.00 -4.62 4.41
CA LYS A 46 15.82 -5.38 5.34
C LYS A 46 15.92 -6.83 4.89
N ARG A 47 17.07 -7.19 4.30
CA ARG A 47 17.33 -8.54 3.75
C ARG A 47 17.18 -9.68 4.77
N SER A 48 17.52 -9.44 6.04
CA SER A 48 17.36 -10.41 7.13
C SER A 48 15.93 -10.50 7.67
N GLY A 49 15.06 -9.58 7.25
CA GLY A 49 13.69 -9.47 7.72
C GLY A 49 13.54 -8.79 9.08
N HIS A 50 12.28 -8.56 9.44
CA HIS A 50 11.86 -7.92 10.69
C HIS A 50 11.36 -8.94 11.73
N GLY A 51 11.26 -10.23 11.36
CA GLY A 51 10.67 -11.26 12.22
C GLY A 51 9.17 -11.02 12.42
N ARG A 52 8.65 -11.35 13.61
CA ARG A 52 7.24 -11.06 13.95
C ARG A 52 7.03 -9.54 14.02
N THR A 53 6.09 -9.07 13.20
CA THR A 53 5.85 -7.65 12.93
C THR A 53 4.35 -7.38 12.94
N ASP A 54 3.89 -6.61 13.92
CA ASP A 54 2.52 -6.07 13.97
C ASP A 54 2.44 -4.72 13.22
N LEU A 55 1.25 -4.12 13.13
CA LEU A 55 1.05 -2.84 12.44
C LEU A 55 1.94 -1.73 13.02
N ARG A 56 2.04 -1.65 14.35
CA ARG A 56 2.83 -0.62 15.04
C ARG A 56 4.30 -0.72 14.66
N ARG A 57 4.87 -1.92 14.71
CA ARG A 57 6.25 -2.21 14.30
C ARG A 57 6.44 -2.01 12.81
N ALA A 58 5.47 -2.41 11.98
CA ALA A 58 5.52 -2.24 10.54
C ALA A 58 5.63 -0.77 10.14
N ILE A 59 4.92 0.12 10.82
CA ILE A 59 5.03 1.57 10.62
C ILE A 59 6.39 2.07 11.14
N ALA A 60 6.80 1.68 12.36
CA ALA A 60 8.03 2.16 12.98
C ALA A 60 9.31 1.74 12.23
N GLU A 61 9.37 0.50 11.75
CA GLU A 61 10.51 -0.07 11.03
C GLU A 61 10.31 -0.04 9.51
N SER A 62 9.20 0.53 9.03
CA SER A 62 8.85 0.61 7.62
C SER A 62 8.93 -0.76 6.91
N CYS A 63 8.41 -1.81 7.53
CA CYS A 63 8.49 -3.18 6.98
C CYS A 63 7.63 -3.33 5.71
N ASP A 64 8.26 -3.58 4.57
CA ASP A 64 7.55 -3.71 3.29
C ASP A 64 6.72 -5.00 3.22
N VAL A 65 7.20 -6.10 3.82
CA VAL A 65 6.48 -7.39 3.81
C VAL A 65 5.11 -7.28 4.46
N TYR A 66 4.98 -6.52 5.55
CA TYR A 66 3.68 -6.24 6.17
C TYR A 66 2.75 -5.56 5.16
N PHE A 67 3.21 -4.49 4.52
CA PHE A 67 2.38 -3.73 3.58
C PHE A 67 2.10 -4.45 2.26
N TYR A 68 2.96 -5.38 1.84
CA TYR A 68 2.63 -6.28 0.72
C TYR A 68 1.47 -7.22 1.08
N GLN A 69 1.50 -7.84 2.26
CA GLN A 69 0.42 -8.72 2.70
C GLN A 69 -0.88 -7.93 2.92
N LEU A 70 -0.79 -6.77 3.57
CA LEU A 70 -1.93 -5.87 3.74
C LEU A 70 -2.53 -5.45 2.40
N ALA A 71 -1.71 -5.15 1.40
CA ALA A 71 -2.20 -4.77 0.08
C ALA A 71 -2.95 -5.92 -0.63
N LEU A 72 -2.57 -7.17 -0.38
CA LEU A 72 -3.30 -8.34 -0.90
C LEU A 72 -4.65 -8.54 -0.21
N GLU A 73 -4.71 -8.31 1.10
CA GLU A 73 -5.97 -8.43 1.86
C GLU A 73 -6.94 -7.28 1.56
N LEU A 74 -6.45 -6.04 1.45
CA LEU A 74 -7.28 -4.89 1.11
C LEU A 74 -7.77 -4.94 -0.33
N GLY A 75 -6.90 -5.36 -1.25
CA GLY A 75 -7.12 -5.21 -2.68
C GLY A 75 -7.06 -3.75 -3.15
N ILE A 76 -6.98 -3.57 -4.47
CA ILE A 76 -6.75 -2.23 -5.04
C ILE A 76 -7.91 -1.26 -4.81
N ASP A 77 -9.15 -1.72 -4.79
CA ASP A 77 -10.31 -0.82 -4.68
C ASP A 77 -10.30 -0.10 -3.33
N ARG A 78 -10.09 -0.83 -2.22
CA ARG A 78 -9.96 -0.23 -0.88
C ARG A 78 -8.73 0.66 -0.74
N ILE A 79 -7.59 0.26 -1.32
CA ILE A 79 -6.37 1.08 -1.32
C ILE A 79 -6.60 2.39 -2.08
N HIS A 80 -7.26 2.30 -3.24
CA HIS A 80 -7.60 3.46 -4.06
C HIS A 80 -8.51 4.42 -3.28
N ASP A 81 -9.61 3.90 -2.73
CA ASP A 81 -10.61 4.69 -2.01
C ASP A 81 -10.00 5.42 -0.81
N VAL A 82 -9.16 4.74 -0.03
CA VAL A 82 -8.49 5.35 1.13
C VAL A 82 -7.51 6.45 0.68
N LEU A 83 -6.67 6.20 -0.32
CA LEU A 83 -5.73 7.22 -0.79
C LEU A 83 -6.45 8.44 -1.37
N VAL A 84 -7.53 8.22 -2.13
CA VAL A 84 -8.39 9.30 -2.66
C VAL A 84 -9.04 10.08 -1.52
N ALA A 85 -9.53 9.43 -0.47
CA ALA A 85 -10.08 10.10 0.71
C ALA A 85 -9.05 10.98 1.43
N PHE A 86 -7.76 10.64 1.36
CA PHE A 86 -6.65 11.47 1.84
C PHE A 86 -6.17 12.52 0.81
N GLY A 87 -6.89 12.72 -0.29
CA GLY A 87 -6.62 13.75 -1.29
C GLY A 87 -5.64 13.36 -2.40
N PHE A 88 -5.11 12.13 -2.41
CA PHE A 88 -4.23 11.70 -3.48
C PHE A 88 -5.00 11.57 -4.80
N GLY A 89 -4.36 11.93 -5.92
CA GLY A 89 -4.98 11.89 -7.24
C GLY A 89 -5.76 13.17 -7.58
N HIS A 90 -5.88 14.10 -6.63
CA HIS A 90 -6.54 15.38 -6.79
C HIS A 90 -5.57 16.53 -6.53
N ALA A 91 -5.82 17.66 -7.19
CA ALA A 91 -5.17 18.92 -6.83
C ALA A 91 -5.55 19.28 -5.39
N THR A 92 -4.59 19.75 -4.59
CA THR A 92 -4.82 20.13 -3.19
C THR A 92 -5.69 21.38 -3.06
N GLY A 93 -5.80 22.17 -4.13
CA GLY A 93 -6.57 23.43 -4.12
C GLY A 93 -5.77 24.60 -3.56
N VAL A 94 -4.44 24.47 -3.47
CA VAL A 94 -3.56 25.59 -3.14
C VAL A 94 -3.67 26.66 -4.24
N ASP A 95 -3.62 27.93 -3.83
CA ASP A 95 -3.69 29.08 -4.75
C ASP A 95 -2.37 29.29 -5.49
N LEU A 96 -1.96 28.30 -6.29
CA LEU A 96 -0.76 28.32 -7.11
C LEU A 96 -1.06 27.74 -8.49
N PRO A 97 -0.60 28.39 -9.57
CA PRO A 97 -0.79 27.87 -10.92
C PRO A 97 0.06 26.62 -11.17
N GLY A 98 -0.45 25.72 -12.01
CA GLY A 98 0.31 24.56 -12.51
C GLY A 98 0.33 23.34 -11.58
N GLU A 99 -0.51 23.31 -10.54
CA GLU A 99 -0.68 22.15 -9.67
C GLU A 99 -1.12 20.91 -10.48
N ARG A 100 -0.58 19.74 -10.11
CA ARG A 100 -0.97 18.44 -10.68
C ARG A 100 -1.41 17.51 -9.57
N GLY A 101 -2.61 16.93 -9.69
CA GLY A 101 -3.15 16.00 -8.68
C GLY A 101 -2.45 14.64 -8.60
N GLY A 102 -1.56 14.32 -9.54
CA GLY A 102 -0.87 13.04 -9.56
C GLY A 102 -1.77 11.89 -10.02
N LEU A 103 -1.50 10.68 -9.56
CA LEU A 103 -2.22 9.46 -9.96
C LEU A 103 -2.33 8.49 -8.80
N VAL A 104 -3.56 8.08 -8.50
CA VAL A 104 -3.88 6.88 -7.70
C VAL A 104 -4.39 5.80 -8.66
N PRO A 105 -3.68 4.69 -8.87
CA PRO A 105 -4.14 3.63 -9.75
C PRO A 105 -5.48 3.05 -9.29
N SER A 106 -6.33 2.67 -10.24
CA SER A 106 -7.54 1.89 -10.03
C SER A 106 -7.73 0.89 -11.17
N LYS A 107 -8.62 -0.08 -10.98
CA LYS A 107 -9.00 -1.02 -12.06
C LYS A 107 -9.51 -0.27 -13.29
N ALA A 108 -10.40 0.71 -13.09
CA ALA A 108 -10.96 1.53 -14.15
C ALA A 108 -9.89 2.36 -14.88
N TRP A 109 -8.96 2.96 -14.14
CA TRP A 109 -7.83 3.69 -14.73
C TRP A 109 -6.96 2.76 -15.59
N LYS A 110 -6.59 1.58 -15.06
CA LYS A 110 -5.72 0.63 -15.75
C LYS A 110 -6.39 0.10 -17.02
N GLN A 111 -7.69 -0.22 -16.96
CA GLN A 111 -8.45 -0.64 -18.13
C GLN A 111 -8.52 0.45 -19.20
N ARG A 112 -8.79 1.70 -18.80
CA ARG A 112 -8.90 2.83 -19.74
C ARG A 112 -7.57 3.15 -20.43
N VAL A 113 -6.48 3.23 -19.66
CA VAL A 113 -5.17 3.75 -20.09
C VAL A 113 -4.24 2.65 -20.60
N ARG A 114 -4.24 1.46 -19.97
CA ARG A 114 -3.35 0.34 -20.30
C ARG A 114 -4.03 -0.79 -21.04
N LYS A 115 -5.36 -0.77 -21.19
CA LYS A 115 -6.17 -1.83 -21.84
C LYS A 115 -5.94 -3.21 -21.22
N GLN A 116 -5.75 -3.25 -19.91
CA GLN A 116 -5.44 -4.46 -19.14
C GLN A 116 -6.34 -4.56 -17.90
N PRO A 117 -6.74 -5.80 -17.51
CA PRO A 117 -7.36 -6.03 -16.21
C PRO A 117 -6.37 -5.74 -15.06
N TRP A 118 -6.88 -5.72 -13.83
CA TRP A 118 -6.07 -5.47 -12.63
C TRP A 118 -4.92 -6.46 -12.47
#